data_AF-A0A533Z776-F1
#
_entry.id   AF-A0A533Z776-F1
#
_cell.length_a   1.000
_cell.length_b   1.000
_cell.length_c   1.000
_cell.angle_alpha   90.00
_cell.angle_beta   90.00
_cell.angle_gamma   90.00
#
_symmetry.space_group_name_H-M   'P 1'
#
loop_
_entity.id
_entity.type
_entity.pdbx_description
1 polymer ?
#
loop_
_entity_poly.entity_id
_entity_poly.type
_entity_poly.pdbx_seq_one_letter_code
_entity_poly.pdbx_strand_id
1 'polypeptide(L)'
;MKRTSDRAPLIVPRALASGLMRLYDCPDPRKPGRIIRGYDRPHAVRTAKMCAAVALRLGHPHERVKTYQIACLLHDLGRAGLDQKLFGKIWSWARTQGIPTRPREWRAVHPQTTYGRETEAFLAWHGPELATLGVPFDRWTHEQVEMRLGYARRLSRVLRSVKPKLARMGVRWASWMERVMLYYYYPEKLQGSPAWVQELAEVLVACEQFEAYSNRTRGRDYYTRSKEVFSDAFGYLEKLRLEGILSDEVVRAVRELVAEGAFDRLLEQARGRSLSRAEIRYLRNAAR
;
A
#
# COMPACT_ATOMS: atom_id res chain seq x y z
N MET A 1 -28.41 3.68 -21.16
CA MET A 1 -27.33 3.30 -20.22
C MET A 1 -26.53 4.56 -19.85
N LYS A 2 -26.87 5.24 -18.75
CA LYS A 2 -26.12 6.45 -18.32
C LYS A 2 -24.70 6.03 -17.99
N ARG A 3 -23.69 6.62 -18.65
CA ARG A 3 -22.29 6.53 -18.22
C ARG A 3 -22.25 7.02 -16.77
N THR A 4 -22.09 6.11 -15.81
CA THR A 4 -21.78 6.50 -14.44
C THR A 4 -20.55 7.41 -14.50
N SER A 5 -20.63 8.65 -14.02
CA SER A 5 -19.40 9.42 -13.82
C SER A 5 -18.54 8.64 -12.83
N ASP A 6 -17.24 8.60 -13.06
CA ASP A 6 -16.32 7.94 -12.12
C ASP A 6 -16.35 8.74 -10.81
N ARG A 7 -17.07 8.23 -9.81
CA ARG A 7 -17.34 8.95 -8.54
C ARG A 7 -16.11 9.04 -7.65
N ALA A 8 -15.09 8.22 -7.90
CA ALA A 8 -13.78 8.30 -7.24
C ALA A 8 -12.81 9.14 -8.09
N PRO A 9 -12.44 10.37 -7.65
CA PRO A 9 -11.73 11.31 -8.51
C PRO A 9 -10.22 11.04 -8.55
N LEU A 10 -9.63 11.26 -9.74
CA LEU A 10 -8.22 11.60 -9.86
C LEU A 10 -8.13 13.12 -9.91
N ILE A 11 -7.89 13.75 -8.75
CA ILE A 11 -7.84 15.21 -8.57
C ILE A 11 -6.57 15.79 -9.22
N VAL A 12 -5.46 15.08 -9.07
CA VAL A 12 -4.21 15.49 -9.74
C VAL A 12 -4.34 15.33 -11.26
N PRO A 13 -3.72 16.21 -12.07
CA PRO A 13 -3.72 16.04 -13.52
C PRO A 13 -3.19 14.67 -13.94
N ARG A 14 -3.79 14.06 -14.98
CA ARG A 14 -3.37 12.74 -15.49
C ARG A 14 -1.89 12.71 -15.86
N ALA A 15 -1.37 13.78 -16.46
CA ALA A 15 0.04 13.90 -16.80
C ALA A 15 0.95 13.83 -15.57
N LEU A 16 0.56 14.49 -14.47
CA LEU A 16 1.25 14.41 -13.19
C LEU A 16 1.21 12.98 -12.65
N ALA A 17 0.03 12.35 -12.57
CA ALA A 17 -0.11 10.98 -12.11
C ALA A 17 0.76 10.00 -12.92
N SER A 18 0.73 10.08 -14.25
CA SER A 18 1.59 9.26 -15.13
C SER A 18 3.07 9.49 -14.88
N GLY A 19 3.49 10.74 -14.64
CA GLY A 19 4.87 11.06 -14.30
C GLY A 19 5.28 10.53 -12.93
N LEU A 20 4.39 10.55 -11.94
CA LEU A 20 4.63 9.97 -10.63
C LEU A 20 4.80 8.45 -10.72
N MET A 21 3.99 7.79 -11.54
CA MET A 21 4.12 6.34 -11.77
C MET A 21 5.49 5.97 -12.35
N ARG A 22 6.10 6.81 -13.22
CA ARG A 22 7.45 6.58 -13.76
C ARG A 22 8.54 6.55 -12.69
N LEU A 23 8.30 7.14 -11.50
CA LEU A 23 9.27 7.13 -10.40
C LEU A 23 9.48 5.75 -9.78
N TYR A 24 8.56 4.80 -10.03
CA TYR A 24 8.70 3.42 -9.60
C TYR A 24 9.64 2.58 -10.49
N ASP A 25 10.01 3.07 -11.67
CA ASP A 25 10.99 2.37 -12.52
C ASP A 25 12.38 2.50 -11.91
N CYS A 26 13.12 1.40 -11.83
CA CYS A 26 14.51 1.41 -11.38
C CYS A 26 15.42 0.60 -12.31
N PRO A 27 16.72 0.95 -12.40
CA PRO A 27 17.69 0.10 -13.06
C PRO A 27 17.75 -1.30 -12.44
N ASP A 28 17.95 -2.34 -13.26
CA ASP A 28 18.24 -3.71 -12.79
C ASP A 28 19.72 -3.77 -12.39
N PRO A 29 20.06 -3.92 -11.09
CA PRO A 29 21.46 -3.94 -10.66
C PRO A 29 22.22 -5.16 -11.17
N ARG A 30 21.51 -6.18 -11.68
CA ARG A 30 22.10 -7.41 -12.22
C ARG A 30 22.33 -7.33 -13.73
N LYS A 31 21.70 -6.36 -14.42
CA LYS A 31 21.70 -6.26 -15.88
C LYS A 31 21.80 -4.80 -16.31
N PRO A 32 23.02 -4.30 -16.63
CA PRO A 32 23.22 -2.94 -17.14
C PRO A 32 22.28 -2.61 -18.31
N GLY A 33 21.73 -1.39 -18.31
CA GLY A 33 20.80 -0.93 -19.35
C GLY A 33 19.36 -1.46 -19.23
N ARG A 34 19.10 -2.47 -18.39
CA ARG A 34 17.75 -2.97 -18.16
C ARG A 34 17.03 -2.15 -17.07
N ILE A 35 15.76 -1.86 -17.32
CA ILE A 35 14.88 -1.22 -16.34
C ILE A 35 13.88 -2.24 -15.80
N ILE A 36 13.82 -2.36 -14.46
CA ILE A 36 12.74 -3.04 -13.75
C ILE A 36 11.57 -2.07 -13.71
N ARG A 37 10.46 -2.45 -14.36
CA ARG A 37 9.25 -1.64 -14.35
C ARG A 37 8.66 -1.59 -12.95
N GLY A 38 8.19 -0.40 -12.57
CA GLY A 38 7.51 -0.18 -11.31
C GLY A 38 6.39 -1.16 -11.05
N TYR A 39 6.42 -1.80 -9.87
CA TYR A 39 5.42 -2.77 -9.47
C TYR A 39 4.05 -2.10 -9.27
N ASP A 40 3.02 -2.74 -9.82
CA ASP A 40 1.59 -2.52 -9.54
C ASP A 40 1.10 -1.06 -9.51
N ARG A 41 1.56 -0.28 -10.49
CA ARG A 41 1.06 1.10 -10.74
C ARG A 41 -0.47 1.21 -10.83
N PRO A 42 -1.20 0.27 -11.48
CA PRO A 42 -2.65 0.36 -11.55
C PRO A 42 -3.31 0.31 -10.16
N HIS A 43 -2.79 -0.52 -9.25
CA HIS A 43 -3.22 -0.56 -7.86
C HIS A 43 -2.98 0.79 -7.16
N ALA A 44 -1.77 1.34 -7.23
CA ALA A 44 -1.47 2.63 -6.59
C ALA A 44 -2.44 3.75 -7.06
N VAL A 45 -2.80 3.75 -8.36
CA VAL A 45 -3.79 4.68 -8.90
C VAL A 45 -5.20 4.43 -8.36
N ARG A 46 -5.65 3.17 -8.30
CA ARG A 46 -6.97 2.83 -7.74
C ARG A 46 -7.06 3.19 -6.26
N THR A 47 -6.07 2.80 -5.46
CA THR A 47 -5.97 3.17 -4.03
C THR A 47 -6.03 4.69 -3.86
N ALA A 48 -5.24 5.45 -4.64
CA ALA A 48 -5.22 6.91 -4.54
C ALA A 48 -6.55 7.58 -4.93
N LYS A 49 -7.33 7.00 -5.84
CA LYS A 49 -8.67 7.49 -6.18
C LYS A 49 -9.69 7.19 -5.08
N MET A 50 -9.63 6.00 -4.48
CA MET A 50 -10.46 5.66 -3.30
C MET A 50 -10.13 6.60 -2.13
N CYS A 51 -8.85 6.78 -1.83
CA CYS A 51 -8.38 7.66 -0.76
C CYS A 51 -8.89 9.09 -0.93
N ALA A 52 -8.81 9.64 -2.15
CA ALA A 52 -9.31 11.00 -2.42
C ALA A 52 -10.82 11.12 -2.20
N ALA A 53 -11.61 10.11 -2.61
CA ALA A 53 -13.05 10.11 -2.37
C ALA A 53 -13.40 10.07 -0.88
N VAL A 54 -12.74 9.20 -0.11
CA VAL A 54 -12.95 9.09 1.34
C VAL A 54 -12.51 10.37 2.05
N ALA A 55 -11.34 10.92 1.71
CA ALA A 55 -10.84 12.16 2.30
C ALA A 55 -11.80 13.35 2.04
N LEU A 56 -12.39 13.44 0.85
CA LEU A 56 -13.42 14.44 0.55
C LEU A 56 -14.72 14.19 1.33
N ARG A 57 -15.15 12.93 1.49
CA ARG A 57 -16.31 12.56 2.31
C ARG A 57 -16.14 12.97 3.77
N LEU A 58 -14.93 12.86 4.30
CA LEU A 58 -14.57 13.28 5.67
C LEU A 58 -14.39 14.81 5.79
N GLY A 59 -14.64 15.59 4.73
CA GLY A 59 -14.63 17.05 4.79
C GLY A 59 -13.24 17.68 4.68
N HIS A 60 -12.21 16.93 4.24
CA HIS A 60 -10.90 17.54 4.00
C HIS A 60 -10.94 18.54 2.83
N PRO A 61 -10.27 19.70 2.95
CA PRO A 61 -10.20 20.69 1.87
C PRO A 61 -9.58 20.12 0.61
N HIS A 62 -10.11 20.50 -0.55
CA HIS A 62 -9.69 20.00 -1.85
C HIS A 62 -8.17 20.10 -2.11
N GLU A 63 -7.54 21.21 -1.74
CA GLU A 63 -6.08 21.39 -1.91
C GLU A 63 -5.25 20.44 -1.02
N ARG A 64 -5.73 20.13 0.19
CA ARG A 64 -5.12 19.09 1.02
C ARG A 64 -5.27 17.74 0.36
N VAL A 65 -6.47 17.39 -0.11
CA VAL A 65 -6.72 16.10 -0.77
C VAL A 65 -5.87 15.94 -2.03
N LYS A 66 -5.65 17.02 -2.80
CA LYS A 66 -4.78 17.03 -3.98
C LYS A 66 -3.34 16.64 -3.62
N THR A 67 -2.77 17.24 -2.58
CA THR A 67 -1.40 16.89 -2.12
C THR A 67 -1.35 15.50 -1.48
N TYR A 68 -2.38 15.12 -0.71
CA TYR A 68 -2.53 13.80 -0.14
C TYR A 68 -2.62 12.69 -1.21
N GLN A 69 -3.33 12.94 -2.31
CA GLN A 69 -3.44 11.99 -3.42
C GLN A 69 -2.07 11.70 -4.06
N ILE A 70 -1.14 12.66 -4.05
CA ILE A 70 0.25 12.44 -4.47
C ILE A 70 0.96 11.47 -3.51
N ALA A 71 0.78 11.63 -2.20
CA ALA A 71 1.33 10.68 -1.22
C ALA A 71 0.75 9.28 -1.42
N CYS A 72 -0.56 9.16 -1.68
CA CYS A 72 -1.22 7.89 -1.98
C CYS A 72 -0.69 7.24 -3.26
N LEU A 73 -0.43 8.01 -4.33
CA LEU A 73 0.15 7.49 -5.56
C LEU A 73 1.58 6.95 -5.35
N LEU A 74 2.31 7.50 -4.38
CA LEU A 74 3.69 7.13 -4.07
C LEU A 74 3.79 6.20 -2.85
N HIS A 75 2.67 5.74 -2.29
CA HIS A 75 2.66 5.06 -0.99
C HIS A 75 3.53 3.81 -0.95
N ASP A 76 3.67 3.13 -2.09
CA ASP A 76 4.43 1.90 -2.29
C ASP A 76 5.80 2.14 -2.96
N LEU A 77 6.26 3.39 -3.06
CA LEU A 77 7.50 3.76 -3.75
C LEU A 77 8.74 3.07 -3.13
N GLY A 78 8.68 2.73 -1.85
CA GLY A 78 9.70 1.90 -1.21
C GLY A 78 9.82 0.50 -1.82
N ARG A 79 8.86 0.04 -2.62
CA ARG A 79 8.90 -1.26 -3.33
C ARG A 79 9.45 -1.16 -4.76
N ALA A 80 9.97 0.00 -5.18
CA ALA A 80 10.67 0.10 -6.46
C ALA A 80 11.83 -0.92 -6.53
N GLY A 81 11.87 -1.69 -7.62
CA GLY A 81 12.82 -2.79 -7.82
C GLY A 81 12.40 -4.14 -7.26
N LEU A 82 11.13 -4.33 -6.90
CA LEU A 82 10.65 -5.61 -6.43
C LEU A 82 10.84 -6.74 -7.45
N ASP A 83 11.53 -7.80 -7.02
CA ASP A 83 11.62 -9.08 -7.71
C ASP A 83 10.54 -10.02 -7.15
N GLN A 84 9.39 -10.09 -7.81
CA GLN A 84 8.20 -10.81 -7.30
C GLN A 84 8.48 -12.28 -6.95
N LYS A 85 9.33 -12.96 -7.73
CA LYS A 85 9.65 -14.37 -7.48
C LYS A 85 10.48 -14.52 -6.22
N LEU A 86 11.55 -13.74 -6.10
CA LEU A 86 12.43 -13.78 -4.93
C LEU A 86 11.70 -13.30 -3.67
N PHE A 87 10.99 -12.18 -3.76
CA PHE A 87 10.18 -11.63 -2.67
C PHE A 87 9.10 -12.62 -2.22
N GLY A 88 8.34 -13.18 -3.16
CA GLY A 88 7.30 -14.17 -2.87
C GLY A 88 7.87 -15.42 -2.21
N LYS A 89 9.02 -15.91 -2.66
CA LYS A 89 9.71 -17.08 -2.08
C LYS A 89 10.10 -16.84 -0.61
N ILE A 90 10.77 -15.72 -0.32
CA ILE A 90 11.21 -15.36 1.05
C ILE A 90 10.01 -15.24 1.99
N TRP A 91 8.98 -14.48 1.59
CA TRP A 91 7.88 -14.16 2.50
C TRP A 91 6.83 -15.26 2.62
N SER A 92 6.68 -16.11 1.59
CA SER A 92 5.86 -17.32 1.72
C SER A 92 6.52 -18.30 2.68
N TRP A 93 7.83 -18.51 2.54
CA TRP A 93 8.58 -19.35 3.47
C TRP A 93 8.49 -18.83 4.91
N ALA A 94 8.80 -17.55 5.14
CA ALA A 94 8.75 -16.95 6.47
C ALA A 94 7.37 -17.13 7.12
N ARG A 95 6.29 -16.95 6.33
CA ARG A 95 4.93 -17.16 6.80
C ARG A 95 4.65 -18.61 7.20
N THR A 96 5.08 -19.59 6.40
CA THR A 96 4.95 -21.01 6.72
C THR A 96 5.71 -21.40 7.98
N GLN A 97 6.83 -20.72 8.26
CA GLN A 97 7.61 -20.92 9.49
C GLN A 97 7.08 -20.12 10.69
N GLY A 98 5.98 -19.37 10.55
CA GLY A 98 5.46 -18.51 11.63
C GLY A 98 6.36 -17.31 11.97
N ILE A 99 7.29 -16.95 11.09
CA ILE A 99 8.22 -15.83 11.30
C ILE A 99 7.49 -14.50 11.05
N PRO A 100 7.61 -13.50 11.96
CA PRO A 100 7.01 -12.19 11.77
C PRO A 100 7.44 -11.53 10.45
N THR A 101 6.48 -11.06 9.67
CA THR A 101 6.74 -10.46 8.34
C THR A 101 6.55 -8.94 8.33
N ARG A 102 6.28 -8.33 9.48
CA ARG A 102 6.14 -6.89 9.65
C ARG A 102 7.09 -6.38 10.73
N PRO A 103 7.61 -5.15 10.59
CA PRO A 103 8.56 -4.59 11.56
C PRO A 103 7.99 -4.55 12.99
N ARG A 104 6.73 -4.15 13.17
CA ARG A 104 6.07 -4.13 14.49
C ARG A 104 5.95 -5.52 15.10
N GLU A 105 5.50 -6.51 14.32
CA GLU A 105 5.37 -7.90 14.76
C GLU A 105 6.75 -8.49 15.11
N TRP A 106 7.76 -8.20 14.27
CA TRP A 106 9.15 -8.59 14.51
C TRP A 106 9.67 -8.06 15.85
N ARG A 107 9.50 -6.76 16.11
CA ARG A 107 9.94 -6.14 17.37
C ARG A 107 9.20 -6.66 18.60
N ALA A 108 7.95 -7.11 18.45
CA ALA A 108 7.21 -7.73 19.54
C ALA A 108 7.78 -9.10 19.95
N VAL A 109 8.22 -9.89 18.96
CA VAL A 109 8.83 -11.22 19.20
C VAL A 109 10.33 -11.11 19.52
N HIS A 110 11.00 -10.08 19.00
CA HIS A 110 12.45 -9.89 19.09
C HIS A 110 12.80 -8.48 19.61
N PRO A 111 12.48 -8.16 20.87
CA PRO A 111 12.64 -6.82 21.45
C PRO A 111 14.11 -6.35 21.49
N GLN A 112 15.08 -7.26 21.46
CA GLN A 112 16.51 -6.97 21.37
C GLN A 112 16.95 -6.45 20.01
N THR A 113 16.13 -6.57 18.97
CA THR A 113 16.46 -6.03 17.65
C THR A 113 16.48 -4.51 17.71
N THR A 114 17.63 -3.91 17.41
CA THR A 114 17.74 -2.45 17.30
C THR A 114 16.70 -1.90 16.32
N TYR A 115 15.94 -0.88 16.72
CA TYR A 115 14.90 -0.30 15.88
C TYR A 115 15.43 0.10 14.50
N GLY A 116 14.75 -0.34 13.45
CA GLY A 116 15.17 -0.11 12.08
C GLY A 116 16.19 -1.12 11.55
N ARG A 117 16.70 -2.05 12.36
CA ARG A 117 17.66 -3.11 11.96
C ARG A 117 17.00 -4.48 11.78
N GLU A 118 15.68 -4.51 11.60
CA GLU A 118 14.90 -5.75 11.45
C GLU A 118 15.30 -6.53 10.19
N THR A 119 15.70 -5.84 9.12
CA THR A 119 16.18 -6.49 7.88
C THR A 119 17.48 -7.25 8.13
N GLU A 120 18.42 -6.61 8.80
CA GLU A 120 19.73 -7.17 9.10
C GLU A 120 19.62 -8.32 10.11
N ALA A 121 18.77 -8.17 11.14
CA ALA A 121 18.51 -9.24 12.10
C ALA A 121 17.85 -10.46 11.44
N PHE A 122 16.84 -10.24 10.58
CA PHE A 122 16.19 -11.32 9.81
C PHE A 122 17.20 -12.10 8.97
N LEU A 123 18.06 -11.40 8.23
CA LEU A 123 19.05 -12.03 7.36
C LEU A 123 20.16 -12.74 8.15
N ALA A 124 20.55 -12.22 9.32
CA ALA A 124 21.53 -12.86 10.18
C ALA A 124 21.02 -14.19 10.74
N TRP A 125 19.75 -14.26 11.13
CA TRP A 125 19.18 -15.47 11.72
C TRP A 125 18.68 -16.47 10.69
N HIS A 126 18.07 -15.99 9.61
CA HIS A 126 17.38 -16.84 8.64
C HIS A 126 18.12 -17.01 7.31
N GLY A 127 19.28 -16.36 7.17
CA GLY A 127 20.13 -16.48 5.99
C GLY A 127 20.49 -17.94 5.64
N PRO A 128 20.92 -18.77 6.62
CA PRO A 128 21.24 -20.17 6.37
C PRO A 128 20.05 -20.99 5.84
N GLU A 129 18.86 -20.90 6.43
CA GLU A 129 17.69 -21.63 5.92
C GLU A 129 17.21 -21.10 4.57
N LEU A 130 17.31 -19.79 4.33
CA LEU A 130 17.02 -19.23 3.01
C LEU A 130 17.99 -19.77 1.96
N ALA A 131 19.26 -19.96 2.30
CA ALA A 131 20.25 -20.53 1.39
C ALA A 131 19.93 -21.99 1.02
N THR A 132 19.46 -22.83 1.95
CA THR A 132 19.05 -24.21 1.63
C THR A 132 17.85 -24.27 0.68
N LEU A 133 17.01 -23.22 0.67
CA LEU A 133 15.92 -23.06 -0.30
C LEU A 133 16.41 -22.53 -1.65
N GLY A 134 17.69 -22.23 -1.82
CA GLY A 134 18.24 -21.61 -3.03
C GLY A 134 17.85 -20.14 -3.17
N VAL A 135 17.78 -19.40 -2.05
CA VAL A 135 17.76 -17.93 -2.06
C VAL A 135 19.20 -17.44 -1.95
N PRO A 136 19.71 -16.63 -2.89
CA PRO A 136 21.08 -16.14 -2.84
C PRO A 136 21.24 -15.17 -1.66
N PHE A 137 22.38 -15.21 -0.99
CA PHE A 137 22.71 -14.27 0.08
C PHE A 137 23.55 -13.11 -0.48
N ASP A 138 22.89 -12.22 -1.22
CA ASP A 138 23.52 -11.07 -1.88
C ASP A 138 22.83 -9.75 -1.54
N ARG A 139 23.37 -8.65 -2.07
CA ARG A 139 22.80 -7.30 -1.89
C ARG A 139 21.38 -7.20 -2.45
N TRP A 140 21.02 -7.98 -3.48
CA TRP A 140 19.69 -7.94 -4.08
C TRP A 140 18.64 -8.57 -3.16
N THR A 141 18.96 -9.71 -2.55
CA THR A 141 18.13 -10.33 -1.50
C THR A 141 17.94 -9.39 -0.32
N HIS A 142 19.00 -8.70 0.11
CA HIS A 142 18.88 -7.69 1.17
C HIS A 142 17.86 -6.61 0.82
N GLU A 143 17.88 -6.09 -0.41
CA GLU A 143 16.90 -5.09 -0.87
C GLU A 143 15.47 -5.65 -0.87
N GLN A 144 15.27 -6.93 -1.21
CA GLN A 144 13.93 -7.57 -1.17
C GLN A 144 13.42 -7.77 0.27
N VAL A 145 14.30 -8.06 1.24
CA VAL A 145 13.91 -8.14 2.65
C VAL A 145 13.59 -6.74 3.21
N GLU A 146 14.40 -5.75 2.84
CA GLU A 146 14.22 -4.36 3.29
C GLU A 146 12.89 -3.75 2.81
N MET A 147 12.35 -4.19 1.67
CA MET A 147 11.02 -3.78 1.19
C MET A 147 9.87 -4.11 2.14
N ARG A 148 10.09 -4.96 3.16
CA ARG A 148 9.06 -5.31 4.14
C ARG A 148 9.47 -5.01 5.58
N LEU A 149 10.64 -5.47 6.02
CA LEU A 149 11.09 -5.27 7.41
C LEU A 149 11.81 -3.92 7.60
N GLY A 150 12.41 -3.37 6.55
CA GLY A 150 13.13 -2.09 6.57
C GLY A 150 12.41 -0.97 5.82
N TYR A 151 11.08 -1.08 5.63
CA TYR A 151 10.34 -0.26 4.68
C TYR A 151 10.52 1.25 4.91
N ALA A 152 10.55 1.70 6.18
CA ALA A 152 10.75 3.12 6.49
C ALA A 152 12.09 3.65 5.97
N ARG A 153 13.20 2.97 6.29
CA ARG A 153 14.53 3.40 5.86
C ARG A 153 14.65 3.39 4.34
N ARG A 154 14.12 2.34 3.71
CA ARG A 154 14.10 2.21 2.26
C ARG A 154 13.30 3.34 1.61
N LEU A 155 12.09 3.59 2.09
CA LEU A 155 11.24 4.67 1.59
C LEU A 155 11.94 6.03 1.73
N SER A 156 12.51 6.36 2.88
CA SER A 156 13.23 7.61 3.07
C SER A 156 14.42 7.76 2.12
N ARG A 157 15.17 6.67 1.86
CA ARG A 157 16.28 6.63 0.89
C ARG A 157 15.79 6.91 -0.53
N VAL A 158 14.71 6.26 -0.96
CA VAL A 158 14.12 6.48 -2.29
C VAL A 158 13.51 7.87 -2.42
N LEU A 159 12.80 8.36 -1.40
CA LEU A 159 12.24 9.72 -1.40
C LEU A 159 13.33 10.78 -1.50
N ARG A 160 14.50 10.59 -0.88
CA ARG A 160 15.62 11.53 -1.00
C ARG A 160 16.08 11.70 -2.45
N SER A 161 16.15 10.62 -3.23
CA SER A 161 16.54 10.69 -4.66
C SER A 161 15.40 11.17 -5.57
N VAL A 162 14.15 11.00 -5.14
CA VAL A 162 12.96 11.34 -5.92
C VAL A 162 12.47 12.77 -5.68
N LYS A 163 12.67 13.36 -4.49
CA LYS A 163 12.25 14.73 -4.14
C LYS A 163 12.67 15.80 -5.17
N PRO A 164 13.90 15.82 -5.71
CA PRO A 164 14.27 16.76 -6.78
C PRO A 164 13.45 16.58 -8.08
N LYS A 165 13.06 15.34 -8.41
CA LYS A 165 12.20 15.05 -9.56
C LYS A 165 10.77 15.55 -9.30
N LEU A 166 10.26 15.35 -8.08
CA LEU A 166 8.95 15.87 -7.66
C LEU A 166 8.88 17.39 -7.77
N ALA A 167 9.92 18.10 -7.31
CA ALA A 167 9.98 19.56 -7.42
C ALA A 167 9.90 20.04 -8.87
N ARG A 168 10.62 19.39 -9.80
CA ARG A 168 10.54 19.68 -11.25
C ARG A 168 9.15 19.41 -11.85
N MET A 169 8.36 18.56 -11.22
CA MET A 169 6.97 18.29 -11.60
C MET A 169 5.96 19.23 -10.93
N GLY A 170 6.43 20.25 -10.19
CA GLY A 170 5.58 21.19 -9.46
C GLY A 170 5.04 20.64 -8.14
N VAL A 171 5.59 19.55 -7.61
CA VAL A 171 5.15 18.93 -6.36
C VAL A 171 6.01 19.43 -5.20
N ARG A 172 5.37 20.12 -4.25
CA ARG A 172 5.97 20.48 -2.96
C ARG A 172 5.78 19.34 -1.97
N TRP A 173 6.85 18.61 -1.66
CA TRP A 173 6.82 17.53 -0.67
C TRP A 173 6.75 18.08 0.75
N ALA A 174 5.80 17.59 1.55
CA ALA A 174 5.69 17.91 2.97
C ALA A 174 6.05 16.70 3.84
N SER A 175 6.58 16.94 5.04
CA SER A 175 7.02 15.87 5.96
C SER A 175 5.90 14.91 6.35
N TRP A 176 4.67 15.40 6.50
CA TRP A 176 3.50 14.57 6.84
C TRP A 176 3.15 13.54 5.76
N MET A 177 3.49 13.80 4.49
CA MET A 177 3.19 12.88 3.38
C MET A 177 3.91 11.55 3.55
N GLU A 178 5.19 11.59 3.96
CA GLU A 178 5.97 10.40 4.25
C GLU A 178 5.44 9.65 5.49
N ARG A 179 5.00 10.38 6.52
CA ARG A 179 4.46 9.76 7.73
C ARG A 179 3.15 9.01 7.47
N VAL A 180 2.25 9.61 6.69
CA VAL A 180 1.01 8.98 6.21
C VAL A 180 1.32 7.64 5.51
N MET A 181 2.33 7.61 4.64
CA MET A 181 2.72 6.40 3.90
C MET A 181 3.31 5.30 4.80
N LEU A 182 3.81 5.64 5.99
CA LEU A 182 4.45 4.70 6.92
C LEU A 182 3.51 4.13 7.98
N TYR A 183 2.34 4.74 8.17
CA TYR A 183 1.47 4.49 9.30
C TYR A 183 1.16 3.01 9.55
N TYR A 184 0.87 2.24 8.50
CA TYR A 184 0.53 0.83 8.65
C TYR A 184 1.64 -0.02 9.29
N TYR A 185 2.90 0.28 8.98
CA TYR A 185 4.06 -0.47 9.47
C TYR A 185 4.69 0.15 10.72
N TYR A 186 4.51 1.46 10.89
CA TYR A 186 5.16 2.27 11.92
C TYR A 186 4.17 3.31 12.48
N PRO A 187 3.07 2.89 13.14
CA PRO A 187 2.06 3.82 13.65
C PRO A 187 2.64 4.84 14.62
N GLU A 188 3.70 4.48 15.35
CA GLU A 188 4.43 5.37 16.25
C GLU A 188 4.98 6.63 15.56
N LYS A 189 5.21 6.59 14.23
CA LYS A 189 5.73 7.74 13.48
C LYS A 189 4.72 8.87 13.30
N LEU A 190 3.44 8.64 13.62
CA LEU A 190 2.43 9.68 13.65
C LEU A 190 2.22 10.31 15.03
N GLN A 191 2.88 9.83 16.08
CA GLN A 191 2.80 10.45 17.40
C GLN A 191 3.13 11.96 17.32
N GLY A 192 2.26 12.78 17.92
CA GLY A 192 2.37 14.24 17.88
C GLY A 192 2.02 14.89 16.54
N SER A 193 1.54 14.14 15.54
CA SER A 193 1.04 14.72 14.30
C SER A 193 -0.37 15.29 14.49
N PRO A 194 -0.76 16.32 13.71
CA PRO A 194 -2.13 16.83 13.76
C PRO A 194 -3.16 15.74 13.46
N ALA A 195 -4.34 15.81 14.10
CA ALA A 195 -5.42 14.83 13.93
C ALA A 195 -5.80 14.56 12.47
N TRP A 196 -5.80 15.60 11.62
CA TRP A 196 -6.08 15.42 10.19
C TRP A 196 -5.01 14.60 9.45
N VAL A 197 -3.76 14.57 9.91
CA VAL A 197 -2.70 13.73 9.31
C VAL A 197 -2.95 12.26 9.68
N GLN A 198 -3.34 12.02 10.93
CA GLN A 198 -3.74 10.71 11.43
C GLN A 198 -4.92 10.16 10.63
N GLU A 199 -5.99 10.95 10.47
CA GLU A 199 -7.17 10.57 9.67
C GLU A 199 -6.80 10.23 8.22
N LEU A 200 -5.95 11.04 7.55
CA LEU A 200 -5.47 10.73 6.19
C LEU A 200 -4.64 9.44 6.12
N ALA A 201 -3.89 9.11 7.17
CA ALA A 201 -3.13 7.88 7.24
C ALA A 201 -4.04 6.65 7.38
N GLU A 202 -5.06 6.76 8.23
CA GLU A 202 -6.09 5.74 8.38
C GLU A 202 -6.87 5.53 7.08
N VAL A 203 -7.23 6.60 6.37
CA VAL A 203 -7.86 6.52 5.05
C VAL A 203 -6.99 5.75 4.06
N LEU A 204 -5.68 6.00 4.05
CA LEU A 204 -4.76 5.29 3.17
C LEU A 204 -4.73 3.81 3.51
N VAL A 205 -4.64 3.46 4.80
CA VAL A 205 -4.68 2.06 5.25
C VAL A 205 -5.99 1.38 4.86
N ALA A 206 -7.14 2.00 5.16
CA ALA A 206 -8.44 1.43 4.86
C ALA A 206 -8.61 1.17 3.35
N CYS A 207 -8.27 2.16 2.51
CA CYS A 207 -8.38 2.03 1.06
C CYS A 207 -7.39 1.02 0.48
N GLU A 208 -6.15 0.99 0.97
CA GLU A 208 -5.13 0.03 0.57
C GLU A 208 -5.58 -1.41 0.85
N GLN A 209 -6.04 -1.67 2.07
CA GLN A 209 -6.50 -3.01 2.45
C GLN A 209 -7.77 -3.41 1.70
N PHE A 210 -8.72 -2.49 1.53
CA PHE A 210 -9.94 -2.77 0.78
C PHE A 210 -9.66 -3.10 -0.68
N GLU A 211 -8.80 -2.33 -1.35
CA GLU A 211 -8.37 -2.60 -2.73
C GLU A 211 -7.64 -3.93 -2.79
N ALA A 212 -6.63 -4.16 -1.93
CA ALA A 212 -5.79 -5.35 -1.96
C ALA A 212 -6.58 -6.64 -1.70
N TYR A 213 -7.61 -6.61 -0.85
CA TYR A 213 -8.52 -7.74 -0.62
C TYR A 213 -9.52 -7.96 -1.77
N SER A 214 -9.77 -6.93 -2.58
CA SER A 214 -10.67 -6.99 -3.73
C SER A 214 -9.95 -7.27 -5.04
N ASN A 215 -8.61 -7.25 -5.05
CA ASN A 215 -7.76 -7.32 -6.23
C ASN A 215 -7.29 -8.76 -6.50
N ARG A 216 -7.67 -9.28 -7.67
CA ARG A 216 -7.42 -10.67 -8.04
C ARG A 216 -5.95 -10.98 -8.29
N THR A 217 -5.24 -10.05 -8.93
CA THR A 217 -3.81 -10.20 -9.23
C THR A 217 -2.99 -10.18 -7.93
N ARG A 218 -3.21 -9.20 -7.04
CA ARG A 218 -2.52 -9.17 -5.73
C ARG A 218 -2.92 -10.34 -4.84
N GLY A 219 -4.19 -10.73 -4.83
CA GLY A 219 -4.70 -11.88 -4.07
C GLY A 219 -3.94 -13.17 -4.40
N ARG A 220 -3.75 -13.44 -5.70
CA ARG A 220 -3.00 -14.59 -6.20
C ARG A 220 -1.50 -14.49 -5.96
N ASP A 221 -0.90 -13.35 -6.32
CA ASP A 221 0.56 -13.21 -6.39
C ASP A 221 1.23 -13.03 -5.01
N TYR A 222 0.51 -12.48 -4.02
CA TYR A 222 1.07 -12.13 -2.70
C TYR A 222 0.46 -12.86 -1.51
N TYR A 223 -0.81 -13.22 -1.63
CA TYR A 223 -1.58 -13.75 -0.50
C TYR A 223 -2.04 -15.19 -0.73
N THR A 224 -1.68 -15.79 -1.87
CA THR A 224 -2.07 -17.16 -2.27
C THR A 224 -3.57 -17.41 -2.09
N ARG A 225 -4.40 -16.38 -2.28
CA ARG A 225 -5.85 -16.46 -2.15
C ARG A 225 -6.46 -17.00 -3.43
N SER A 226 -7.37 -17.95 -3.30
CA SER A 226 -8.04 -18.60 -4.44
C SER A 226 -9.27 -17.83 -4.93
N LYS A 227 -9.88 -16.96 -4.10
CA LYS A 227 -11.05 -16.15 -4.41
C LYS A 227 -11.05 -14.81 -3.64
N GLU A 228 -11.59 -13.77 -4.24
CA GLU A 228 -11.79 -12.45 -3.61
C GLU A 228 -13.24 -12.29 -3.15
N VAL A 229 -13.46 -12.35 -1.83
CA VAL A 229 -14.77 -12.14 -1.23
C VAL A 229 -14.81 -10.80 -0.51
N PHE A 230 -15.81 -9.97 -0.79
CA PHE A 230 -15.93 -8.64 -0.18
C PHE A 230 -16.15 -8.69 1.33
N SER A 231 -16.72 -9.78 1.86
CA SER A 231 -16.83 -10.02 3.31
C SER A 231 -15.46 -10.07 3.97
N ASP A 232 -14.45 -10.64 3.31
CA ASP A 232 -13.10 -10.72 3.86
C ASP A 232 -12.46 -9.34 3.91
N ALA A 233 -12.74 -8.50 2.91
CA ALA A 233 -12.26 -7.11 2.88
C ALA A 233 -12.84 -6.32 4.06
N PHE A 234 -14.16 -6.37 4.27
CA PHE A 234 -14.80 -5.68 5.39
C PHE A 234 -14.45 -6.28 6.75
N GLY A 235 -14.36 -7.61 6.86
CA GLY A 235 -13.92 -8.28 8.08
C GLY A 235 -12.49 -7.89 8.45
N TYR A 236 -11.61 -7.67 7.48
CA TYR A 236 -10.27 -7.17 7.75
C TYR A 236 -10.24 -5.71 8.19
N LEU A 237 -11.05 -4.83 7.59
CA LEU A 237 -11.20 -3.45 8.07
C LEU A 237 -11.75 -3.41 9.50
N GLU A 238 -12.72 -4.25 9.81
CA GLU A 238 -13.29 -4.38 11.16
C GLU A 238 -12.24 -4.84 12.18
N LYS A 239 -11.41 -5.81 11.81
CA LYS A 239 -10.26 -6.22 12.63
C LYS A 239 -9.32 -5.03 12.92
N LEU A 240 -8.96 -4.25 11.90
CA LEU A 240 -8.07 -3.10 12.09
C LEU A 240 -8.71 -1.99 12.95
N ARG A 241 -10.03 -1.82 12.87
CA ARG A 241 -10.80 -0.93 13.74
C ARG A 241 -10.71 -1.35 15.20
N LEU A 242 -10.94 -2.63 15.48
CA LEU A 242 -10.83 -3.20 16.82
C LEU A 242 -9.40 -3.14 17.39
N GLU A 243 -8.39 -3.21 16.52
CA GLU A 243 -6.97 -3.04 16.89
C GLU A 243 -6.56 -1.56 17.10
N GLY A 244 -7.50 -0.60 16.94
CA GLY A 244 -7.23 0.83 17.06
C GLY A 244 -6.38 1.42 15.94
N ILE A 245 -6.26 0.71 14.81
CA ILE A 245 -5.53 1.19 13.63
C ILE A 245 -6.42 2.08 12.75
N LEU A 246 -7.72 1.83 12.73
CA LEU A 246 -8.71 2.61 11.99
C LEU A 246 -9.76 3.16 12.94
N SER A 247 -10.15 4.42 12.76
CA SER A 247 -11.32 5.02 13.40
C SER A 247 -12.65 4.51 12.80
N ASP A 248 -13.72 4.63 13.60
CA ASP A 248 -15.09 4.31 13.17
C ASP A 248 -15.52 5.20 12.01
N GLU A 249 -15.13 6.48 12.03
CA GLU A 249 -15.42 7.47 11.01
C GLU A 249 -14.86 7.06 9.64
N VAL A 250 -13.61 6.61 9.59
CA VAL A 250 -12.96 6.18 8.34
C VAL A 250 -13.61 4.91 7.81
N VAL A 251 -13.87 3.91 8.66
CA VAL A 251 -14.52 2.66 8.25
C VAL A 251 -15.93 2.93 7.73
N ARG A 252 -16.70 3.78 8.42
CA ARG A 252 -18.03 4.21 8.00
C ARG A 252 -18.00 4.91 6.64
N ALA A 253 -17.10 5.89 6.45
CA ALA A 253 -16.99 6.61 5.18
C ALA A 253 -16.66 5.68 4.00
N VAL A 254 -15.80 4.68 4.21
CA VAL A 254 -15.53 3.64 3.20
C VAL A 254 -16.80 2.83 2.89
N ARG A 255 -17.51 2.35 3.91
CA ARG A 255 -18.75 1.56 3.75
C ARG A 255 -19.84 2.34 3.00
N GLU A 256 -20.06 3.60 3.34
CA GLU A 256 -21.02 4.47 2.67
C GLU A 256 -20.67 4.68 1.19
N LEU A 257 -19.42 5.03 0.88
CA LEU A 257 -18.97 5.21 -0.50
C LEU A 257 -19.09 3.92 -1.32
N VAL A 258 -18.80 2.78 -0.70
CA VAL A 258 -19.03 1.47 -1.32
C VAL A 258 -20.52 1.24 -1.58
N ALA A 259 -21.39 1.50 -0.59
CA ALA A 259 -22.83 1.34 -0.70
C ALA A 259 -23.47 2.25 -1.75
N GLU A 260 -22.91 3.44 -1.97
CA GLU A 260 -23.32 4.36 -3.05
C GLU A 260 -22.78 3.97 -4.43
N GLY A 261 -21.88 2.99 -4.50
CA GLY A 261 -21.26 2.52 -5.73
C GLY A 261 -20.15 3.40 -6.24
N ALA A 262 -19.55 4.21 -5.36
CA ALA A 262 -18.48 5.12 -5.74
C ALA A 262 -17.22 4.39 -6.25
N PHE A 263 -17.04 3.14 -5.81
CA PHE A 263 -15.86 2.32 -6.12
C PHE A 263 -16.10 1.20 -7.12
N ASP A 264 -17.33 0.99 -7.62
CA ASP A 264 -17.68 -0.14 -8.48
C ASP A 264 -16.68 -0.34 -9.64
N ARG A 265 -16.43 0.73 -10.40
CA ARG A 265 -15.50 0.67 -11.54
C ARG A 265 -14.06 0.35 -11.13
N LEU A 266 -13.62 0.86 -10.00
CA LEU A 266 -12.28 0.57 -9.49
C LEU A 266 -12.19 -0.89 -9.07
N LEU A 267 -13.23 -1.42 -8.45
CA LEU A 267 -13.32 -2.83 -8.04
C LEU A 267 -13.39 -3.76 -9.26
N GLU A 268 -14.13 -3.40 -10.30
CA GLU A 268 -14.15 -4.13 -11.58
C GLU A 268 -12.75 -4.18 -12.22
N GLN A 269 -12.05 -3.03 -12.24
CA GLN A 269 -10.67 -2.95 -12.73
C GLN A 269 -9.71 -3.80 -11.89
N ALA A 270 -9.86 -3.80 -10.56
CA ALA A 270 -9.04 -4.61 -9.66
C ALA A 270 -9.29 -6.12 -9.83
N ARG A 271 -10.51 -6.51 -10.22
CA ARG A 271 -10.91 -7.90 -10.45
C ARG A 271 -10.65 -8.38 -11.88
N GLY A 272 -10.48 -7.46 -12.82
CA GLY A 272 -10.38 -7.75 -14.25
C GLY A 272 -11.69 -8.27 -14.86
N ARG A 273 -12.83 -8.03 -14.20
CA ARG A 273 -14.16 -8.44 -14.66
C ARG A 273 -15.24 -7.54 -14.05
N SER A 274 -16.42 -7.53 -14.66
CA SER A 274 -17.60 -6.90 -14.09
C SER A 274 -18.03 -7.54 -12.78
N LEU A 275 -18.64 -6.74 -11.91
CA LEU A 275 -19.25 -7.21 -10.67
C LEU A 275 -20.54 -7.98 -10.99
N SER A 276 -20.73 -9.11 -10.31
CA SER A 276 -21.97 -9.87 -10.42
C SER A 276 -23.12 -9.16 -9.70
N ARG A 277 -24.37 -9.52 -10.02
CA ARG A 277 -25.54 -8.98 -9.31
C ARG A 277 -25.50 -9.25 -7.80
N ALA A 278 -25.00 -10.42 -7.39
CA ALA A 278 -24.86 -10.77 -5.98
C ALA A 278 -23.82 -9.89 -5.28
N GLU A 279 -22.69 -9.63 -5.93
CA GLU A 279 -21.65 -8.72 -5.45
C GLU A 279 -22.15 -7.29 -5.32
N ILE A 280 -22.84 -6.77 -6.34
CA ILE A 280 -23.44 -5.43 -6.27
C ILE A 280 -24.43 -5.36 -5.10
N ARG A 281 -25.35 -6.32 -4.96
CA ARG A 281 -26.28 -6.34 -3.82
C ARG A 281 -25.56 -6.36 -2.48
N TYR A 282 -24.50 -7.14 -2.35
CA TYR A 282 -23.69 -7.18 -1.14
C TYR A 282 -23.09 -5.79 -0.83
N LEU A 283 -22.45 -5.15 -1.82
CA LEU A 283 -21.84 -3.83 -1.65
C LEU A 283 -22.87 -2.75 -1.32
N ARG A 284 -24.06 -2.77 -1.93
CA ARG A 284 -25.15 -1.81 -1.66
C ARG A 284 -25.67 -1.89 -0.21
N ASN A 285 -25.51 -3.05 0.43
CA ASN A 285 -25.87 -3.27 1.83
C ASN A 285 -24.70 -3.05 2.80
N ALA A 286 -23.51 -2.65 2.32
CA ALA A 286 -22.31 -2.54 3.16
C ALA A 286 -22.36 -1.39 4.19
N ALA A 287 -23.26 -0.41 4.01
CA ALA A 287 -23.47 0.70 4.94
C ALA A 287 -24.47 0.37 6.07
N ARG A 288 -25.05 -0.83 6.05
CA ARG A 288 -25.85 -1.38 7.15
C ARG A 288 -24.94 -2.14 8.10
#